data_AF-A0A941TRC4-F1
#
_entry.id   AF-A0A941TRC4-F1
#
_cell.length_a   1.000
_cell.length_b   1.000
_cell.length_c   1.000
_cell.angle_alpha   90.00
_cell.angle_beta   90.00
_cell.angle_gamma   90.00
#
_symmetry.space_group_name_H-M   'P 1'
#
loop_
_entity.id
_entity.type
_entity.pdbx_description
1 polymer ?
#
loop_
_entity_poly.entity_id
_entity_poly.type
_entity_poly.pdbx_seq_one_letter_code
_entity_poly.pdbx_strand_id
1 'polypeptide(L)' 'MFSALRSAASEVARMIEGFDAYWGTFDVDPDRSQVVHHVQGALEPGVVGRDRIRTVTPDRGLLTLVVPPKECW' A
#
# COMPACT_ATOMS: atom_id res chain seq x y z
N MET A 1 -2.72 25.64 -25.26
CA MET A 1 -3.40 25.47 -23.97
C MET A 1 -3.24 24.02 -23.44
N PHE A 2 -2.01 23.51 -23.36
CA PHE A 2 -1.70 22.15 -22.86
C PHE A 2 -0.61 22.14 -21.76
N SER A 3 -0.08 23.32 -21.42
CA SER A 3 1.01 23.48 -20.46
C SER A 3 0.52 23.40 -19.01
N ALA A 4 -0.62 24.05 -18.70
CA ALA A 4 -1.19 24.09 -17.35
C ALA A 4 -1.59 22.70 -16.81
N LEU A 5 -2.08 21.81 -17.67
CA LEU A 5 -2.48 20.45 -17.27
C LEU A 5 -1.29 19.56 -16.88
N ARG A 6 -0.14 19.73 -17.55
CA ARG A 6 1.11 19.01 -17.18
C ARG A 6 1.67 19.52 -15.87
N SER A 7 1.62 20.83 -15.65
CA SER A 7 2.05 21.46 -14.40
C SER A 7 1.25 20.94 -13.20
N ALA A 8 -0.08 20.85 -13.34
CA ALA A 8 -0.95 20.28 -12.30
C ALA A 8 -0.67 18.80 -12.04
N ALA A 9 -0.41 17.99 -13.08
CA ALA A 9 -0.07 16.58 -12.91
C ALA A 9 1.26 16.38 -12.16
N SER A 10 2.28 17.21 -12.45
CA SER A 10 3.55 17.16 -11.72
C SER A 10 3.46 17.63 -10.27
N GLU A 11 2.58 18.60 -9.99
CA GLU A 11 2.34 19.11 -8.64
C GLU A 11 1.60 18.07 -7.80
N VAL A 12 0.56 17.44 -8.35
CA VAL A 12 -0.14 16.30 -7.73
C VAL A 12 0.81 15.13 -7.51
N ALA A 13 1.69 14.82 -8.46
CA ALA A 13 2.68 13.76 -8.29
C ALA A 13 3.65 14.04 -7.12
N ARG A 14 4.11 15.28 -6.95
CA ARG A 14 4.95 15.69 -5.81
C ARG A 14 4.20 15.67 -4.47
N MET A 15 2.89 15.94 -4.47
CA MET A 15 2.07 15.85 -3.25
C MET A 15 1.84 14.40 -2.80
N ILE A 16 1.92 13.45 -3.72
CA ILE A 16 1.79 11.99 -3.45
C ILE A 16 3.16 11.35 -3.18
N GLU A 17 4.26 12.07 -3.43
CA GLU A 17 5.63 11.59 -3.21
C GLU A 17 5.84 11.27 -1.72
N GLY A 18 6.02 9.98 -1.40
CA GLY A 18 6.12 9.48 -0.02
C GLY A 18 4.82 8.95 0.60
N PHE A 19 3.72 8.94 -0.16
CA PHE A 19 2.43 8.39 0.25
C PHE A 19 2.07 7.17 -0.62
N ASP A 20 1.76 6.05 0.05
CA ASP A 20 1.21 4.84 -0.59
C ASP A 20 -0.22 4.61 -0.12
N ALA A 21 -1.11 4.24 -1.03
CA ALA A 21 -2.46 3.86 -0.71
C ALA A 21 -2.96 2.78 -1.66
N TYR A 22 -3.71 1.84 -1.09
CA TYR A 22 -4.35 0.77 -1.80
C TYR A 22 -5.61 0.32 -1.04
N TRP A 23 -6.48 -0.42 -1.73
CA TRP A 23 -7.69 -0.99 -1.17
C TRP A 23 -7.97 -2.38 -1.75
N GLY A 24 -8.76 -3.16 -1.02
CA GLY A 24 -9.15 -4.51 -1.38
C GLY A 24 -9.61 -5.31 -0.15
N THR A 25 -9.79 -6.61 -0.32
CA THR A 25 -10.07 -7.54 0.78
C THR A 25 -8.78 -7.97 1.47
N PHE A 26 -8.90 -8.64 2.61
CA PHE A 26 -7.76 -9.23 3.29
C PHE A 26 -8.17 -10.54 3.99
N ASP A 27 -7.20 -11.44 4.10
CA ASP A 27 -7.27 -12.64 4.91
C ASP A 27 -6.32 -12.52 6.11
N VAL A 28 -6.70 -13.12 7.24
CA VAL A 28 -5.85 -13.23 8.43
C VAL A 28 -5.40 -14.68 8.55
N ASP A 29 -4.09 -14.90 8.62
CA ASP A 29 -3.46 -16.20 8.88
C ASP A 29 -2.78 -16.15 10.27
N PRO A 30 -3.48 -16.60 11.33
CA PRO A 30 -2.94 -16.61 12.68
C PRO A 30 -1.76 -17.56 12.85
N ASP A 31 -1.76 -18.69 12.14
CA ASP A 31 -0.72 -19.73 12.25
C ASP A 31 0.63 -19.22 11.75
N ARG A 32 0.60 -18.31 10.77
CA ARG A 32 1.80 -17.64 10.23
C ARG A 32 2.04 -16.24 10.79
N SER A 33 1.16 -15.76 11.68
CA SER A 33 1.16 -14.38 12.16
C SER A 33 1.19 -13.37 11.00
N GLN A 34 0.31 -13.55 10.02
CA GLN A 34 0.25 -12.76 8.80
C GLN A 34 -1.14 -12.20 8.52
N VAL A 35 -1.16 -11.04 7.88
CA VAL A 35 -2.32 -10.53 7.14
C VAL A 35 -1.94 -10.47 5.67
N VAL A 36 -2.79 -11.03 4.81
CA VAL A 36 -2.62 -11.04 3.35
C VAL A 36 -3.64 -10.08 2.77
N HIS A 37 -3.18 -8.96 2.21
CA HIS A 37 -4.03 -7.99 1.54
C HIS A 37 -4.13 -8.32 0.04
N HIS A 38 -5.34 -8.50 -0.47
CA HIS A 38 -5.59 -8.74 -1.90
C HIS A 38 -5.86 -7.40 -2.60
N VAL A 39 -4.86 -6.84 -3.28
CA VAL A 39 -4.92 -5.48 -3.81
C VAL A 39 -5.86 -5.41 -5.02
N GLN A 40 -6.98 -4.69 -4.89
CA GLN A 40 -7.96 -4.46 -5.94
C GLN A 40 -7.80 -3.09 -6.62
N GLY A 41 -7.22 -2.12 -5.90
CA GLY A 41 -6.79 -0.84 -6.47
C GLY A 41 -5.70 -0.21 -5.64
N ALA A 42 -4.81 0.56 -6.28
CA ALA A 42 -3.66 1.18 -5.64
C ALA A 42 -3.21 2.45 -6.39
N LEU A 43 -2.48 3.32 -5.70
CA LEU A 43 -1.79 4.45 -6.32
C LEU A 43 -0.67 3.98 -7.24
N GLU A 44 0.06 2.93 -6.84
CA GLU A 44 1.01 2.24 -7.71
C GLU A 44 0.26 1.22 -8.60
N PRO A 45 0.18 1.43 -9.92
CA PRO A 45 -0.59 0.52 -10.78
C PRO A 45 0.01 -0.89 -10.86
N GLY A 46 1.32 -1.03 -10.65
CA GLY A 46 2.06 -2.29 -10.79
C GLY A 46 1.70 -3.36 -9.75
N VAL A 47 1.12 -2.97 -8.61
CA VAL A 47 0.74 -3.88 -7.52
C VAL A 47 -0.72 -4.31 -7.54
N VAL A 48 -1.55 -3.74 -8.43
CA VAL A 48 -2.96 -4.14 -8.56
C VAL A 48 -3.04 -5.60 -9.01
N GLY A 49 -3.86 -6.39 -8.32
CA GLY A 49 -3.98 -7.85 -8.53
C GLY A 49 -2.91 -8.69 -7.83
N ARG A 50 -2.01 -8.08 -7.03
CA ARG A 50 -1.02 -8.79 -6.21
C ARG A 50 -1.45 -8.88 -4.75
N ASP A 51 -0.86 -9.84 -4.05
CA ASP A 51 -0.96 -9.94 -2.60
C ASP A 51 0.14 -9.14 -1.92
N ARG A 52 -0.23 -8.40 -0.88
CA ARG A 52 0.69 -7.73 0.05
C ARG A 52 0.62 -8.43 1.40
N ILE A 53 1.66 -9.16 1.74
CA ILE A 53 1.77 -9.91 3.00
C ILE A 53 2.42 -9.02 4.07
N ARG A 54 1.85 -9.00 5.26
CA ARG A 54 2.37 -8.27 6.44
C ARG A 54 2.48 -9.22 7.61
N THR A 55 3.67 -9.30 8.21
CA THR A 55 3.80 -9.94 9.53
C THR A 55 3.12 -9.06 10.56
N VAL A 56 2.32 -9.67 11.43
CA VAL A 56 1.57 -8.94 12.45
C VAL A 56 1.97 -9.34 13.86
N THR A 57 1.94 -8.37 14.76
CA THR A 57 2.13 -8.59 16.20
C THR A 57 1.05 -7.83 16.95
N PRO A 58 0.02 -8.53 17.47
CA PRO A 58 -0.96 -7.93 18.35
C PRO A 58 -0.41 -7.82 19.78
N ASP A 59 -0.57 -6.66 20.40
CA ASP A 59 -0.26 -6.42 21.80
C ASP A 59 -1.29 -5.47 22.43
N ARG A 60 -2.12 -5.96 23.35
CA ARG A 60 -3.04 -5.16 24.20
C ARG A 60 -3.72 -3.97 23.49
N GLY A 61 -4.43 -4.24 22.40
CA GLY A 61 -5.17 -3.23 21.64
C GLY A 61 -4.34 -2.47 20.60
N LEU A 62 -3.04 -2.74 20.52
CA LEU A 62 -2.15 -2.32 19.43
C LEU A 62 -1.96 -3.47 18.44
N LEU A 63 -2.01 -3.16 17.15
CA LEU A 63 -1.63 -4.08 16.07
C LEU A 63 -0.44 -3.47 15.33
N THR A 64 0.71 -4.13 15.39
CA THR A 64 1.87 -3.76 14.59
C THR A 64 1.87 -4.57 13.31
N LEU A 65 1.92 -3.90 12.15
CA LEU A 65 2.15 -4.52 10.85
C LEU A 65 3.58 -4.20 10.42
N VAL A 66 4.39 -5.22 10.22
CA VAL A 66 5.76 -5.06 9.72
C VAL A 66 5.71 -5.07 8.20
N VAL A 67 6.10 -3.96 7.60
CA VAL A 67 6.38 -3.90 6.16
C VAL A 67 7.77 -4.51 5.95
N PRO A 68 7.90 -5.60 5.19
CA PRO A 68 9.21 -6.20 4.96
C PRO A 68 10.15 -5.17 4.34
N PRO A 69 11.44 -5.13 4.74
CA PRO A 69 12.41 -4.14 4.25
C PRO A 69 12.78 -4.34 2.77
N LYS A 70 12.29 -5.42 2.13
CA LYS A 70 12.39 -5.56 0.69
C LYS A 70 11.32 -4.71 0.05
N GLU A 71 11.81 -3.59 -0.46
CA GLU A 71 11.11 -2.69 -1.38
C GLU A 71 9.98 -1.92 -0.69
N CYS A 72 10.27 -0.67 -0.32
CA CYS A 72 9.27 0.33 -0.66
C CYS A 72 8.97 0.09 -2.15
N TRP A 73 7.78 -0.44 -2.45
CA TRP A 73 7.19 -0.72 -3.77
C TRP A 73 7.54 -2.07 -4.41
#